data_AF-A0AAJ1IDA9-F1
#
_entry.id   AF-A0AAJ1IDA9-F1
#
_cell.length_a   1.000
_cell.length_b   1.000
_cell.length_c   1.000
_cell.angle_alpha   90.00
_cell.angle_beta   90.00
_cell.angle_gamma   90.00
#
_symmetry.space_group_name_H-M   'P 1'
#
loop_
_entity.id
_entity.type
_entity.pdbx_description
1 polymer ?
#
loop_
_entity_poly.entity_id
_entity_poly.type
_entity_poly.pdbx_seq_one_letter_code
_entity_poly.pdbx_strand_id
1 'polypeptide(L)'
;MFLQKTKVLEKETEKLLGKILKMGLVLKEAAYAYFDDDYENFHHFVQESDRLESDVDHIRKDIELSIYGDMLIPESRGDVFKLLEALDDVADCIENVILEYDIERPEFPADISADMIKVVELSYSCIEKLLQAVAAFFINAEKTSGYIQEVKFYEGEIDRYEESIKRKIFSGGGVTELAHKIQLRYFIEQTADISDYAEEVCERLAISRVKRSI
;
A
#
# COMPACT_ATOMS: atom_id res chain seq x y z
N MET A 1 0.27 -31.98 -14.73
CA MET A 1 -0.38 -30.82 -15.40
C MET A 1 -0.96 -29.84 -14.39
N PHE A 2 -1.85 -30.25 -13.47
CA PHE A 2 -2.43 -29.37 -12.43
C PHE A 2 -1.37 -28.76 -11.49
N LEU A 3 -0.51 -29.58 -10.86
CA LEU A 3 0.61 -29.13 -10.01
C LEU A 3 1.60 -28.16 -10.67
N GLN A 4 1.74 -28.24 -11.99
CA GLN A 4 2.66 -27.36 -12.74
C GLN A 4 2.04 -25.99 -12.98
N LYS A 5 0.72 -25.92 -13.17
CA LYS A 5 -0.05 -24.69 -13.32
C LYS A 5 -0.23 -23.96 -11.97
N THR A 6 -0.44 -24.69 -10.88
CA THR A 6 -0.43 -24.11 -9.52
C THR A 6 0.88 -23.41 -9.20
N LYS A 7 2.03 -24.00 -9.55
CA LYS A 7 3.35 -23.37 -9.40
C LYS A 7 3.55 -22.09 -10.21
N VAL A 8 2.90 -22.00 -11.38
CA VAL A 8 2.94 -20.77 -12.20
C VAL A 8 2.17 -19.66 -11.49
N LEU A 9 0.98 -19.97 -11.00
CA LEU A 9 0.15 -19.02 -10.24
C LEU A 9 0.84 -18.51 -8.97
N GLU A 10 1.47 -19.42 -8.21
CA GLU A 10 2.29 -19.06 -7.04
C GLU A 10 3.42 -18.09 -7.41
N LYS A 11 4.16 -18.39 -8.49
CA LYS A 11 5.27 -17.57 -8.95
C LYS A 11 4.82 -16.17 -9.42
N GLU A 12 3.72 -16.08 -10.17
CA GLU A 12 3.20 -14.77 -10.60
C GLU A 12 2.65 -13.98 -9.40
N THR A 13 2.05 -14.64 -8.41
CA THR A 13 1.63 -13.99 -7.17
C THR A 13 2.84 -13.48 -6.38
N GLU A 14 3.89 -14.28 -6.21
CA GLU A 14 5.15 -13.83 -5.57
C GLU A 14 5.76 -12.63 -6.30
N LYS A 15 5.70 -12.61 -7.64
CA LYS A 15 6.17 -11.50 -8.46
C LYS A 15 5.32 -10.23 -8.23
N LEU A 16 3.99 -10.37 -8.18
CA LEU A 16 3.06 -9.27 -7.85
C LEU A 16 3.40 -8.68 -6.48
N LEU A 17 3.48 -9.53 -5.44
CA LEU A 17 3.80 -9.09 -4.08
C LEU A 17 5.18 -8.41 -4.02
N GLY A 18 6.18 -8.92 -4.75
CA GLY A 18 7.49 -8.30 -4.83
C GLY A 18 7.48 -6.92 -5.48
N LYS A 19 6.58 -6.67 -6.45
CA LYS A 19 6.41 -5.35 -7.08
C LYS A 19 5.77 -4.36 -6.13
N ILE A 20 4.72 -4.75 -5.43
CA ILE A 20 4.06 -3.91 -4.42
C ILE A 20 5.03 -3.59 -3.27
N LEU A 21 5.84 -4.56 -2.82
CA LEU A 21 6.87 -4.31 -1.80
C LEU A 21 7.87 -3.25 -2.28
N LYS A 22 8.28 -3.34 -3.55
CA LYS A 22 9.19 -2.36 -4.16
C LYS A 22 8.54 -0.97 -4.24
N MET A 23 7.25 -0.88 -4.55
CA MET A 23 6.53 0.41 -4.52
C MET A 23 6.52 1.02 -3.13
N GLY A 24 6.30 0.22 -2.08
CA GLY A 24 6.42 0.70 -0.71
C GLY A 24 7.82 1.24 -0.39
N LEU A 25 8.88 0.60 -0.90
CA LEU A 25 10.25 1.11 -0.74
C LEU A 25 10.44 2.42 -1.52
N VAL A 26 9.94 2.51 -2.75
CA VAL A 26 10.00 3.73 -3.57
C VAL A 26 9.28 4.89 -2.87
N LEU A 27 8.10 4.66 -2.28
CA LEU A 27 7.41 5.67 -1.46
C LEU A 27 8.29 6.20 -0.34
N LYS A 28 8.96 5.28 0.39
CA LYS A 28 9.83 5.64 1.50
C LYS A 28 11.03 6.47 1.04
N GLU A 29 11.72 6.04 0.00
CA GLU A 29 12.88 6.77 -0.53
C GLU A 29 12.47 8.10 -1.19
N ALA A 30 11.30 8.14 -1.84
CA ALA A 30 10.71 9.37 -2.38
C ALA A 30 10.41 10.37 -1.27
N ALA A 31 9.83 9.94 -0.15
CA ALA A 31 9.58 10.83 0.98
C ALA A 31 10.88 11.44 1.52
N TYR A 32 11.94 10.65 1.71
CA TYR A 32 13.24 11.21 2.13
C TYR A 32 13.78 12.20 1.10
N ALA A 33 13.79 11.86 -0.19
CA ALA A 33 14.25 12.77 -1.24
C ALA A 33 13.45 14.08 -1.26
N TYR A 34 12.12 14.01 -1.11
CA TYR A 34 11.24 15.18 -1.07
C TYR A 34 11.55 16.10 0.11
N PHE A 35 11.66 15.53 1.32
CA PHE A 35 11.88 16.31 2.54
C PHE A 35 13.33 16.78 2.73
N ASP A 36 14.28 16.21 1.99
CA ASP A 36 15.68 16.66 1.89
C ASP A 36 15.92 17.66 0.72
N ASP A 37 14.84 18.13 0.07
CA ASP A 37 14.88 19.02 -1.11
C ASP A 37 15.61 18.44 -2.34
N ASP A 38 15.80 17.12 -2.40
CA ASP A 38 16.42 16.40 -3.51
C ASP A 38 15.38 16.05 -4.59
N TYR A 39 14.87 17.09 -5.25
CA TYR A 39 13.82 16.95 -6.25
C TYR A 39 14.25 16.21 -7.53
N GLU A 40 15.56 16.11 -7.80
CA GLU A 40 16.08 15.33 -8.92
C GLU A 40 15.85 13.83 -8.65
N ASN A 41 16.26 13.35 -7.48
CA ASN A 41 15.97 11.96 -7.07
C ASN A 41 14.47 11.73 -6.85
N PHE A 42 13.75 12.70 -6.30
CA PHE A 42 12.29 12.59 -6.17
C PHE A 42 11.61 12.33 -7.52
N HIS A 43 11.97 13.09 -8.57
CA HIS A 43 11.40 12.90 -9.90
C HIS A 43 11.75 11.53 -10.50
N HIS A 44 12.92 10.98 -10.19
CA HIS A 44 13.25 9.60 -10.56
C HIS A 44 12.32 8.58 -9.90
N PHE A 45 11.94 8.79 -8.63
CA PHE A 45 10.99 7.93 -7.94
C PHE A 45 9.57 8.04 -8.47
N VAL A 46 9.13 9.23 -8.93
CA VAL A 46 7.84 9.40 -9.62
C VAL A 46 7.78 8.55 -10.90
N GLN A 47 8.84 8.59 -11.71
CA GLN A 47 8.91 7.76 -12.92
C GLN A 47 9.00 6.26 -12.60
N GLU A 48 9.66 5.91 -11.50
CA GLU A 48 9.74 4.53 -11.04
C GLU A 48 8.41 4.01 -10.49
N SER A 49 7.62 4.83 -9.79
CA SER A 49 6.30 4.45 -9.27
C SER A 49 5.31 4.19 -10.40
N ASP A 50 5.23 5.07 -11.41
CA ASP A 50 4.39 4.89 -12.61
C ASP A 50 4.71 3.57 -13.33
N ARG A 51 6.01 3.29 -13.53
CA ARG A 51 6.43 2.02 -14.14
C ARG A 51 6.09 0.80 -13.30
N LEU A 52 6.08 0.92 -11.98
CA LEU A 52 5.81 -0.19 -11.08
C LEU A 52 4.32 -0.46 -10.95
N GLU A 53 3.47 0.56 -10.88
CA GLU A 53 2.02 0.43 -10.93
C GLU A 53 1.62 -0.30 -12.22
N SER A 54 2.13 0.14 -13.37
CA SER A 54 1.78 -0.48 -14.65
C SER A 54 2.24 -1.94 -14.72
N ASP A 55 3.39 -2.27 -14.10
CA ASP A 55 3.83 -3.65 -13.95
C ASP A 55 2.89 -4.46 -13.02
N VAL A 56 2.38 -3.87 -11.92
CA VAL A 56 1.43 -4.48 -10.98
C VAL A 56 0.12 -4.79 -11.69
N ASP A 57 -0.49 -3.81 -12.37
CA ASP A 57 -1.74 -3.98 -13.12
C ASP A 57 -1.62 -5.07 -14.19
N HIS A 58 -0.51 -5.08 -14.94
CA HIS A 58 -0.24 -6.11 -15.94
C HIS A 58 -0.12 -7.52 -15.32
N ILE A 59 0.65 -7.67 -14.24
CA ILE A 59 0.79 -8.97 -13.56
C ILE A 59 -0.54 -9.43 -12.98
N ARG A 60 -1.32 -8.51 -12.38
CA ARG A 60 -2.67 -8.79 -11.90
C ARG A 60 -3.54 -9.38 -13.01
N LYS A 61 -3.64 -8.69 -14.16
CA LYS A 61 -4.44 -9.13 -15.31
C LYS A 61 -3.98 -10.50 -15.84
N ASP A 62 -2.67 -10.76 -15.87
CA ASP A 62 -2.12 -12.07 -16.25
C ASP A 62 -2.52 -13.19 -15.28
N ILE A 63 -2.51 -12.90 -13.97
CA ILE A 63 -2.97 -13.84 -12.93
C ILE A 63 -4.46 -14.13 -13.11
N GLU A 64 -5.29 -13.10 -13.31
CA GLU A 64 -6.73 -13.25 -13.51
C GLU A 64 -7.04 -14.14 -14.73
N LEU A 65 -6.42 -13.85 -15.87
CA LEU A 65 -6.57 -14.65 -17.10
C LEU A 65 -6.18 -16.11 -16.87
N SER A 66 -5.11 -16.35 -16.11
CA SER A 66 -4.65 -17.70 -15.75
C SER A 66 -5.68 -18.43 -14.89
N ILE A 67 -6.29 -17.76 -13.91
CA ILE A 67 -7.34 -18.34 -13.05
C ILE A 67 -8.58 -18.73 -13.87
N TYR A 68 -9.00 -17.89 -14.82
CA TYR A 68 -10.17 -18.15 -15.67
C TYR A 68 -9.92 -19.24 -16.72
N GLY A 69 -8.78 -19.19 -17.41
CA GLY A 69 -8.46 -20.10 -18.50
C GLY A 69 -8.20 -21.54 -18.05
N ASP A 70 -7.59 -21.70 -16.87
CA ASP A 70 -7.11 -23.00 -16.40
C ASP A 70 -7.98 -23.67 -15.32
N MET A 71 -9.07 -23.02 -14.88
CA MET A 71 -9.95 -23.49 -13.78
C MET A 71 -9.18 -23.89 -12.51
N LEU A 72 -8.11 -23.16 -12.15
CA LEU A 72 -7.18 -23.60 -11.11
C LEU A 72 -7.78 -23.54 -9.70
N ILE A 73 -8.79 -22.69 -9.46
CA ILE A 73 -9.47 -22.57 -8.16
C ILE A 73 -10.98 -22.29 -8.37
N PRO A 74 -11.78 -23.25 -8.85
CA PRO A 74 -13.17 -23.00 -9.24
C PRO A 74 -14.04 -22.48 -8.10
N GLU A 75 -13.79 -22.97 -6.88
CA GLU A 75 -14.61 -22.70 -5.70
C GLU A 75 -14.31 -21.35 -5.03
N SER A 76 -13.12 -20.78 -5.24
CA SER A 76 -12.70 -19.50 -4.62
C SER A 76 -12.29 -18.42 -5.63
N ARG A 77 -12.56 -18.60 -6.93
CA ARG A 77 -12.13 -17.67 -8.00
C ARG A 77 -12.53 -16.22 -7.74
N GLY A 78 -13.76 -15.98 -7.27
CA GLY A 78 -14.27 -14.63 -7.04
C GLY A 78 -13.64 -13.96 -5.82
N ASP A 79 -13.26 -14.75 -4.81
CA ASP A 79 -12.58 -14.22 -3.62
C ASP A 79 -11.11 -13.90 -3.94
N VAL A 80 -10.43 -14.73 -4.75
CA VAL A 80 -9.06 -14.44 -5.21
C VAL A 80 -9.02 -13.21 -6.13
N PHE A 81 -9.99 -13.08 -7.05
CA PHE A 81 -10.11 -11.92 -7.92
C PHE A 81 -10.25 -10.62 -7.11
N LYS A 82 -11.19 -10.59 -6.17
CA LYS A 82 -11.39 -9.45 -5.25
C LYS A 82 -10.21 -9.13 -4.35
N LEU A 83 -9.35 -10.11 -4.08
CA LEU A 83 -8.12 -9.93 -3.33
C LEU A 83 -7.03 -9.27 -4.19
N LEU A 84 -6.94 -9.70 -5.46
CA LEU A 84 -6.00 -9.13 -6.42
C LEU A 84 -6.37 -7.69 -6.79
N GLU A 85 -7.65 -7.39 -6.97
CA GLU A 85 -8.15 -6.00 -7.14
C GLU A 85 -7.76 -5.13 -5.94
N ALA A 86 -8.01 -5.60 -4.71
CA ALA A 86 -7.68 -4.81 -3.53
C ALA A 86 -6.17 -4.60 -3.33
N LEU A 87 -5.32 -5.51 -3.85
CA LEU A 87 -3.86 -5.35 -3.84
C LEU A 87 -3.38 -4.33 -4.88
N ASP A 88 -4.07 -4.25 -6.01
CA ASP A 88 -3.88 -3.21 -7.04
C ASP A 88 -4.18 -1.84 -6.43
N ASP A 89 -5.30 -1.71 -5.72
CA ASP A 89 -5.71 -0.45 -5.08
C ASP A 89 -4.63 0.11 -4.12
N VAL A 90 -3.85 -0.77 -3.45
CA VAL A 90 -2.69 -0.36 -2.63
C VAL A 90 -1.57 0.22 -3.48
N ALA A 91 -1.27 -0.41 -4.62
CA ALA A 91 -0.25 0.08 -5.56
C ALA A 91 -0.66 1.44 -6.15
N ASP A 92 -1.90 1.54 -6.62
CA ASP A 92 -2.48 2.77 -7.15
C ASP A 92 -2.44 3.90 -6.12
N CYS A 93 -2.78 3.61 -4.86
CA CYS A 93 -2.71 4.59 -3.78
C CYS A 93 -1.28 5.11 -3.57
N ILE A 94 -0.27 4.21 -3.54
CA ILE A 94 1.13 4.59 -3.40
C ILE A 94 1.58 5.49 -4.56
N GLU A 95 1.26 5.13 -5.80
CA GLU A 95 1.61 5.91 -6.98
C GLU A 95 0.97 7.30 -6.93
N ASN A 96 -0.33 7.36 -6.66
CA ASN A 96 -1.08 8.62 -6.58
C ASN A 96 -0.49 9.54 -5.51
N VAL A 97 -0.14 9.02 -4.33
CA VAL A 97 0.52 9.82 -3.29
C VAL A 97 1.82 10.44 -3.83
N ILE A 98 2.70 9.66 -4.43
CA ILE A 98 3.97 10.16 -4.96
C ILE A 98 3.74 11.21 -6.06
N LEU A 99 2.79 10.96 -6.96
CA LEU A 99 2.45 11.85 -8.06
C LEU A 99 1.93 13.20 -7.58
N GLU A 100 0.99 13.21 -6.62
CA GLU A 100 0.41 14.45 -6.08
C GLU A 100 1.46 15.32 -5.38
N TYR A 101 2.46 14.71 -4.72
CA TYR A 101 3.59 15.44 -4.16
C TYR A 101 4.44 16.13 -5.24
N ASP A 102 4.64 15.51 -6.42
CA ASP A 102 5.37 16.15 -7.53
C ASP A 102 4.57 17.30 -8.16
N ILE A 103 3.25 17.13 -8.27
CA ILE A 103 2.34 18.10 -8.89
C ILE A 103 2.21 19.36 -8.04
N GLU A 104 1.82 19.21 -6.77
CA GLU A 104 1.48 20.38 -5.94
C GLU A 104 2.68 20.94 -5.17
N ARG A 105 3.70 20.11 -4.92
CA ARG A 105 4.89 20.46 -4.11
C ARG A 105 4.54 21.18 -2.80
N PRO A 106 3.70 20.58 -1.95
CA PRO A 106 3.34 21.16 -0.65
C PRO A 106 4.56 21.45 0.23
N GLU A 107 4.64 22.67 0.76
CA GLU A 107 5.69 23.05 1.71
C GLU A 107 5.30 22.67 3.14
N PHE A 108 6.04 21.78 3.80
CA PHE A 108 5.76 21.36 5.17
C PHE A 108 6.65 22.10 6.19
N PRO A 109 6.08 22.55 7.33
CA PRO A 109 6.89 22.98 8.47
C PRO A 109 7.77 21.84 8.98
N ALA A 110 8.98 22.14 9.46
CA ALA A 110 9.99 21.12 9.81
C ALA A 110 9.52 20.07 10.83
N ASP A 111 8.68 20.46 11.80
CA ASP A 111 8.08 19.54 12.77
C ASP A 111 7.06 18.59 12.12
N ILE A 112 6.31 19.08 11.12
CA ILE A 112 5.37 18.28 10.33
C ILE A 112 6.12 17.39 9.34
N SER A 113 7.20 17.86 8.71
CA SER A 113 8.03 17.04 7.80
C SER A 113 8.56 15.78 8.52
N ALA A 114 9.04 15.93 9.75
CA ALA A 114 9.50 14.80 10.55
C ALA A 114 8.38 13.80 10.89
N ASP A 115 7.17 14.31 11.21
CA ASP A 115 6.00 13.46 11.44
C ASP A 115 5.57 12.74 10.15
N MET A 116 5.63 13.40 8.98
CA MET A 116 5.28 12.79 7.69
C MET A 116 6.23 11.68 7.29
N ILE A 117 7.55 11.86 7.46
CA ILE A 117 8.52 10.77 7.31
C ILE A 117 8.13 9.59 8.20
N LYS A 118 7.67 9.86 9.43
CA LYS A 118 7.25 8.79 10.34
C LYS A 118 6.02 8.04 9.86
N VAL A 119 5.03 8.74 9.33
CA VAL A 119 3.85 8.13 8.70
C VAL A 119 4.29 7.23 7.56
N VAL A 120 5.15 7.70 6.65
CA VAL A 120 5.65 6.91 5.52
C VAL A 120 6.42 5.65 5.96
N GLU A 121 7.27 5.74 6.97
CA GLU A 121 7.96 4.57 7.53
C GLU A 121 7.00 3.52 8.09
N LEU A 122 5.93 3.97 8.75
CA LEU A 122 4.88 3.10 9.28
C LEU A 122 4.07 2.49 8.14
N SER A 123 3.73 3.27 7.10
CA SER A 123 3.02 2.78 5.90
C SER A 123 3.84 1.71 5.18
N TYR A 124 5.15 1.90 5.02
CA TYR A 124 6.04 0.86 4.47
C TYR A 124 6.01 -0.43 5.31
N SER A 125 6.09 -0.29 6.64
CA SER A 125 6.03 -1.43 7.56
C SER A 125 4.67 -2.14 7.47
N CYS A 126 3.58 -1.39 7.31
CA CYS A 126 2.23 -1.90 7.12
C CYS A 126 2.14 -2.74 5.83
N ILE A 127 2.66 -2.21 4.72
CA ILE A 127 2.74 -2.92 3.43
C ILE A 127 3.54 -4.22 3.57
N GLU A 128 4.69 -4.21 4.25
CA GLU A 128 5.47 -5.43 4.48
C GLU A 128 4.65 -6.52 5.20
N LYS A 129 3.86 -6.15 6.21
CA LYS A 129 3.00 -7.08 6.94
C LYS A 129 1.81 -7.56 6.13
N LEU A 130 1.22 -6.67 5.33
CA LEU A 130 0.17 -7.03 4.39
C LEU A 130 0.66 -8.12 3.44
N LEU A 131 1.80 -7.93 2.80
CA LEU A 131 2.33 -8.87 1.82
C LEU A 131 2.71 -10.20 2.47
N GLN A 132 3.18 -10.19 3.72
CA GLN A 132 3.37 -11.39 4.53
C GLN A 132 2.03 -12.11 4.82
N ALA A 133 0.96 -11.37 5.10
CA ALA A 133 -0.38 -11.93 5.31
C ALA A 133 -0.91 -12.62 4.04
N VAL A 134 -0.78 -11.96 2.88
CA VAL A 134 -1.20 -12.51 1.58
C VAL A 134 -0.38 -13.75 1.23
N ALA A 135 0.95 -13.70 1.34
CA ALA A 135 1.81 -14.85 1.07
C ALA A 135 1.47 -16.03 2.00
N ALA A 136 1.25 -15.76 3.29
CA ALA A 136 0.83 -16.77 4.25
C ALA A 136 -0.54 -17.38 3.90
N PHE A 137 -1.49 -16.60 3.36
CA PHE A 137 -2.80 -17.12 2.96
C PHE A 137 -2.70 -18.21 1.87
N PHE A 138 -1.71 -18.14 0.99
CA PHE A 138 -1.47 -19.15 -0.04
C PHE A 138 -0.62 -20.34 0.44
N ILE A 139 0.34 -20.11 1.35
CA ILE A 139 1.33 -21.12 1.76
C ILE A 139 1.01 -21.74 3.13
N ASN A 140 0.73 -20.91 4.14
CA ASN A 140 0.54 -21.31 5.54
C ASN A 140 -0.53 -20.45 6.23
N ALA A 141 -1.79 -20.88 6.08
CA ALA A 141 -2.96 -20.14 6.56
C ALA A 141 -3.05 -19.98 8.10
N GLU A 142 -2.23 -20.69 8.88
CA GLU A 142 -2.18 -20.51 10.34
C GLU A 142 -1.50 -19.18 10.72
N LYS A 143 -0.47 -18.77 9.95
CA LYS A 143 0.29 -17.53 10.21
C LYS A 143 -0.44 -16.27 9.75
N THR A 144 -1.37 -16.38 8.80
CA THR A 144 -2.12 -15.25 8.23
C THR A 144 -2.77 -14.36 9.30
N SER A 145 -3.33 -14.95 10.37
CA SER A 145 -4.00 -14.16 11.42
C SER A 145 -3.06 -13.25 12.20
N GLY A 146 -1.81 -13.69 12.41
CA GLY A 146 -0.81 -12.89 13.11
C GLY A 146 -0.45 -11.66 12.30
N TYR A 147 -0.17 -11.84 11.00
CA TYR A 147 0.14 -10.73 10.11
C TYR A 147 -1.04 -9.75 9.93
N ILE A 148 -2.28 -10.24 9.87
CA ILE A 148 -3.47 -9.36 9.87
C ILE A 148 -3.53 -8.49 11.14
N GLN A 149 -3.21 -9.05 12.31
CA GLN A 149 -3.16 -8.26 13.55
C GLN A 149 -2.03 -7.24 13.54
N GLU A 150 -0.88 -7.56 12.93
CA GLU A 150 0.21 -6.60 12.76
C GLU A 150 -0.19 -5.45 11.82
N VAL A 151 -0.90 -5.71 10.72
CA VAL A 151 -1.43 -4.66 9.83
C VAL A 151 -2.36 -3.71 10.59
N LYS A 152 -3.34 -4.25 11.34
CA LYS A 152 -4.24 -3.44 12.19
C LYS A 152 -3.50 -2.65 13.28
N PHE A 153 -2.36 -3.15 13.75
CA PHE A 153 -1.53 -2.38 14.69
C PHE A 153 -0.89 -1.17 13.99
N TYR A 154 -0.36 -1.34 12.79
CA TYR A 154 0.26 -0.25 12.05
C TYR A 154 -0.75 0.79 11.58
N GLU A 155 -1.91 0.38 11.06
CA GLU A 155 -3.02 1.27 10.71
C GLU A 155 -3.43 2.13 11.93
N GLY A 156 -3.71 1.51 13.08
CA GLY A 156 -4.04 2.26 14.29
C GLY A 156 -2.91 3.13 14.85
N GLU A 157 -1.63 2.87 14.53
CA GLU A 157 -0.53 3.82 14.84
C GLU A 157 -0.53 4.99 13.85
N ILE A 158 -0.72 4.73 12.55
CA ILE A 158 -0.79 5.75 11.49
C ILE A 158 -1.94 6.72 11.75
N ASP A 159 -3.14 6.23 12.07
CA ASP A 159 -4.29 7.04 12.46
C ASP A 159 -4.00 8.00 13.61
N ARG A 160 -3.25 7.54 14.61
CA ARG A 160 -2.85 8.38 15.74
C ARG A 160 -1.89 9.48 15.32
N TYR A 161 -0.95 9.19 14.43
CA TYR A 161 -0.08 10.21 13.84
C TYR A 161 -0.89 11.19 12.99
N GLU A 162 -1.75 10.68 12.12
CA GLU A 162 -2.62 11.47 11.25
C GLU A 162 -3.47 12.47 12.04
N GLU A 163 -4.18 12.00 13.09
CA GLU A 163 -4.96 12.86 13.99
C GLU A 163 -4.08 13.91 14.68
N SER A 164 -2.91 13.49 15.19
CA SER A 164 -1.96 14.38 15.88
C SER A 164 -1.46 15.49 14.97
N ILE A 165 -1.05 15.17 13.74
CA ILE A 165 -0.54 16.13 12.76
C ILE A 165 -1.65 17.11 12.37
N LYS A 166 -2.86 16.62 12.08
CA LYS A 166 -4.03 17.47 11.78
C LYS A 166 -4.29 18.44 12.93
N ARG A 167 -4.27 17.98 14.19
CA ARG A 167 -4.43 18.86 15.36
C ARG A 167 -3.33 19.92 15.44
N LYS A 168 -2.06 19.59 15.18
CA LYS A 168 -0.95 20.57 15.17
C LYS A 168 -1.18 21.69 14.14
N ILE A 169 -1.54 21.31 12.92
CA ILE A 169 -1.80 22.26 11.81
C ILE A 169 -2.95 23.21 12.15
N PHE A 170 -4.07 22.68 12.66
CA PHE A 170 -5.27 23.50 12.90
C PHE A 170 -5.23 24.30 14.21
N SER A 171 -4.42 23.91 15.21
CA SER A 171 -4.33 24.58 16.51
C SER A 171 -3.34 25.75 16.60
N GLY A 172 -2.53 26.01 15.56
CA GLY A 172 -1.65 27.18 15.49
C GLY A 172 -0.15 26.87 15.29
N GLY A 173 0.19 25.67 14.82
CA GLY A 173 1.57 25.24 14.52
C GLY A 173 2.16 25.86 13.26
N GLY A 174 2.45 27.16 13.28
CA GLY A 174 3.28 27.83 12.28
C GLY A 174 2.60 28.17 10.94
N VAL A 175 1.62 27.40 10.49
CA VAL A 175 0.83 27.69 9.28
C VAL A 175 -0.35 28.58 9.63
N THR A 176 -0.46 29.75 9.00
CA THR A 176 -1.54 30.72 9.25
C THR A 176 -2.63 30.70 8.20
N GLU A 177 -2.29 30.44 6.94
CA GLU A 177 -3.22 30.48 5.83
C GLU A 177 -4.07 29.20 5.77
N LEU A 178 -5.40 29.35 5.70
CA LEU A 178 -6.31 28.21 5.66
C LEU A 178 -6.09 27.34 4.42
N ALA A 179 -5.80 27.93 3.25
CA ALA A 179 -5.54 27.17 2.03
C ALA A 179 -4.35 26.21 2.21
N HIS A 180 -3.24 26.71 2.79
CA HIS A 180 -2.08 25.88 3.10
C HIS A 180 -2.41 24.79 4.13
N LYS A 181 -3.17 25.09 5.19
CA LYS A 181 -3.62 24.06 6.14
C LYS A 181 -4.44 22.95 5.48
N ILE A 182 -5.31 23.32 4.54
CA ILE A 182 -6.16 22.36 3.82
C ILE A 182 -5.33 21.52 2.87
N GLN A 183 -4.35 22.11 2.17
CA GLN A 183 -3.40 21.38 1.34
C GLN A 183 -2.62 20.36 2.18
N LEU A 184 -2.03 20.79 3.30
CA LEU A 184 -1.29 19.87 4.17
C LEU A 184 -2.18 18.74 4.70
N ARG A 185 -3.43 19.04 5.10
CA ARG A 185 -4.40 18.03 5.53
C ARG A 185 -4.62 17.00 4.44
N TYR A 186 -4.80 17.43 3.19
CA TYR A 186 -4.99 16.53 2.04
C TYR A 186 -3.81 15.55 1.90
N PHE A 187 -2.58 16.04 1.92
CA PHE A 187 -1.40 15.16 1.81
C PHE A 187 -1.22 14.21 2.99
N ILE A 188 -1.60 14.64 4.19
CA ILE A 188 -1.60 13.78 5.39
C ILE A 188 -2.61 12.64 5.22
N GLU A 189 -3.86 12.99 4.85
CA GLU A 189 -4.96 12.04 4.63
C GLU A 189 -4.56 11.03 3.54
N GLN A 190 -4.08 11.50 2.39
CA GLN A 190 -3.65 10.61 1.29
C GLN A 190 -2.51 9.66 1.65
N THR A 191 -1.53 10.12 2.46
CA THR A 191 -0.42 9.25 2.88
C THR A 191 -0.90 8.20 3.90
N ALA A 192 -1.88 8.54 4.74
CA ALA A 192 -2.49 7.63 5.70
C ALA A 192 -3.40 6.60 5.01
N ASP A 193 -4.12 6.97 3.95
CA ASP A 193 -5.02 6.08 3.20
C ASP A 193 -4.33 4.78 2.74
N ILE A 194 -3.00 4.79 2.55
CA ILE A 194 -2.21 3.59 2.21
C ILE A 194 -2.42 2.47 3.24
N SER A 195 -2.50 2.77 4.54
CA SER A 195 -2.77 1.76 5.56
C SER A 195 -4.22 1.30 5.56
N ASP A 196 -5.16 2.15 5.16
CA ASP A 196 -6.57 1.81 5.09
C ASP A 196 -6.82 0.81 3.95
N TYR A 197 -6.21 1.03 2.78
CA TYR A 197 -6.22 0.05 1.69
C TYR A 197 -5.56 -1.27 2.12
N ALA A 198 -4.46 -1.21 2.88
CA ALA A 198 -3.83 -2.42 3.42
C ALA A 198 -4.74 -3.16 4.42
N GLU A 199 -5.49 -2.43 5.24
CA GLU A 199 -6.49 -3.03 6.12
C GLU A 199 -7.61 -3.69 5.31
N GLU A 200 -8.15 -3.02 4.28
CA GLU A 200 -9.21 -3.56 3.43
C GLU A 200 -8.81 -4.90 2.81
N VAL A 201 -7.58 -5.02 2.31
CA VAL A 201 -7.04 -6.30 1.82
C VAL A 201 -7.04 -7.35 2.93
N CYS A 202 -6.65 -6.99 4.15
CA CYS A 202 -6.65 -7.89 5.30
C CYS A 202 -8.06 -8.34 5.71
N GLU A 203 -9.07 -7.47 5.62
CA GLU A 203 -10.46 -7.85 5.87
C GLU A 203 -10.95 -8.88 4.86
N ARG A 204 -10.63 -8.68 3.58
CA ARG A 204 -10.94 -9.61 2.49
C ARG A 204 -10.23 -10.95 2.68
N LEU A 205 -8.96 -10.94 3.11
CA LEU A 205 -8.22 -12.15 3.48
C LEU A 205 -8.87 -12.90 4.63
N ALA A 206 -9.30 -12.20 5.69
CA ALA A 206 -9.94 -12.80 6.85
C ALA A 206 -11.25 -13.51 6.45
N ILE A 207 -12.10 -12.86 5.66
CA ILE A 207 -13.36 -13.43 5.15
C ILE A 207 -13.07 -14.66 4.29
N SER A 208 -12.13 -14.55 3.34
CA SER A 208 -11.75 -15.64 2.44
C SER A 208 -11.22 -16.86 3.19
N ARG A 209 -10.47 -16.63 4.28
CA ARG A 209 -9.98 -17.70 5.15
C ARG A 209 -11.10 -18.42 5.88
N VAL A 210 -12.07 -17.69 6.45
CA VAL A 210 -13.23 -18.31 7.13
C VAL A 210 -14.01 -19.20 6.15
N LYS A 211 -14.26 -18.72 4.93
CA LYS A 211 -14.95 -19.51 3.88
C LYS A 211 -14.21 -20.80 3.52
N ARG A 212 -12.87 -20.80 3.48
CA ARG A 212 -12.05 -21.99 3.19
C ARG A 212 -11.98 -23.01 4.34
N SER A 213 -12.36 -22.62 5.54
CA SER A 213 -12.33 -23.49 6.73
C SER A 213 -13.64 -24.24 7.01
N ILE A 214 -14.69 -23.98 6.23
CA ILE A 214 -16.01 -24.62 6.27
C ILE A 214 -16.08 -25.67 5.17
#